data_AF-A0A955D7G4-F1
#
_entry.id   AF-A0A955D7G4-F1
#
_cell.length_a   1.000
_cell.length_b   1.000
_cell.length_c   1.000
_cell.angle_alpha   90.00
_cell.angle_beta   90.00
_cell.angle_gamma   90.00
#
_symmetry.space_group_name_H-M   'P 1'
#
loop_
_entity.id
_entity.type
_entity.pdbx_description
1 polymer ?
#
loop_
_entity_poly.entity_id
_entity_poly.type
_entity_poly.pdbx_seq_one_letter_code
_entity_poly.pdbx_strand_id
1 'polypeptide(L)'
;MKPGPVLAMVALIFVGIWLVLYPALKRERYEFATSAGAVEMLWERTESGGYRFVEPEGLAAKGELSADGLLAEMAAQRDAWDARPEADRKLLGFFNITSWLNFGWVAVGLAGQIAFFGRMMVQWVVSESRRESVVPELFWWLSFAGGVCLFTYFVWRKDFVGVLGQSTGVVIYARNLRLIQKQKRRAMKAEADGEKEGQADARAAG
;
A
#
# COMPACT_ATOMS: atom_id res chain seq x y z
N MET A 1 16.42 -23.57 2.58
CA MET A 1 15.04 -23.02 2.47
C MET A 1 14.51 -23.31 1.08
N LYS A 2 13.23 -23.72 0.90
CA LYS A 2 12.66 -23.78 -0.47
C LYS A 2 12.67 -22.36 -1.05
N PRO A 3 13.10 -22.13 -2.30
CA PRO A 3 13.33 -20.79 -2.83
C PRO A 3 12.05 -19.95 -3.00
N GLY A 4 10.87 -20.57 -3.00
CA GLY A 4 9.58 -19.93 -3.29
C GLY A 4 9.31 -18.60 -2.57
N PRO A 5 9.39 -18.51 -1.23
CA PRO A 5 9.11 -17.25 -0.52
C PRO A 5 10.11 -16.15 -0.82
N VAL A 6 11.39 -16.48 -0.99
CA VAL A 6 12.42 -15.50 -1.34
C VAL A 6 12.19 -14.98 -2.76
N LEU A 7 11.86 -15.87 -3.69
CA LEU A 7 11.50 -15.50 -5.07
C LEU A 7 10.28 -14.57 -5.11
N ALA A 8 9.24 -14.88 -4.32
CA ALA A 8 8.04 -14.05 -4.22
C ALA A 8 8.34 -12.67 -3.64
N MET A 9 9.23 -12.59 -2.64
CA MET A 9 9.68 -11.32 -2.07
C MET A 9 10.43 -10.49 -3.09
N VAL A 10 11.41 -11.08 -3.78
CA VAL A 10 12.18 -10.40 -4.82
C VAL A 10 11.26 -9.93 -5.95
N ALA A 11 10.35 -10.78 -6.43
CA ALA A 11 9.39 -10.40 -7.46
C ALA A 11 8.46 -9.26 -7.03
N LEU A 12 7.92 -9.32 -5.81
CA LEU A 12 7.04 -8.28 -5.28
C LEU A 12 7.78 -6.94 -5.12
N ILE A 13 9.04 -6.99 -4.66
CA ILE A 13 9.91 -5.82 -4.57
C ILE A 13 10.12 -5.23 -5.98
N PHE A 14 10.51 -6.03 -6.97
CA PHE A 14 10.72 -5.53 -8.34
C PHE A 14 9.47 -4.92 -8.94
N VAL A 15 8.31 -5.58 -8.79
CA VAL A 15 7.03 -5.06 -9.27
C VAL A 15 6.68 -3.76 -8.55
N GLY A 16 6.81 -3.72 -7.22
CA GLY A 16 6.53 -2.52 -6.44
C GLY A 16 7.44 -1.35 -6.82
N ILE A 17 8.75 -1.59 -6.90
CA ILE A 17 9.74 -0.59 -7.32
C ILE A 17 9.41 -0.10 -8.73
N TRP A 18 9.11 -1.02 -9.66
CA TRP A 18 8.76 -0.66 -11.03
C TRP A 18 7.53 0.26 -11.05
N LEU A 19 6.47 -0.08 -10.31
CA LEU A 19 5.26 0.75 -10.25
C LEU A 19 5.54 2.16 -9.71
N VAL A 20 6.43 2.29 -8.72
CA VAL A 20 6.79 3.58 -8.12
C VAL A 20 7.73 4.39 -9.02
N LEU A 21 8.76 3.75 -9.58
CA LEU A 21 9.83 4.43 -10.31
C LEU A 21 9.48 4.67 -11.78
N TYR A 22 8.63 3.83 -12.39
CA TYR A 22 8.31 3.95 -13.81
C TYR A 22 7.84 5.36 -14.22
N PRO A 23 6.93 6.02 -13.48
CA PRO A 23 6.55 7.40 -13.78
C PRO A 23 7.72 8.38 -13.64
N ALA A 24 8.58 8.19 -12.63
CA ALA A 24 9.71 9.07 -12.37
C ALA A 24 10.83 8.92 -13.42
N LEU A 25 11.11 7.69 -13.88
CA LEU A 25 12.14 7.38 -14.87
C LEU A 25 11.74 7.78 -16.30
N LYS A 26 10.45 7.95 -16.58
CA LYS A 26 9.94 8.46 -17.85
C LYS A 26 10.09 9.97 -18.04
N ARG A 27 10.54 10.69 -17.02
CA ARG A 27 10.66 12.16 -17.08
C ARG A 27 12.01 12.52 -17.71
N GLU A 28 11.97 12.96 -18.98
CA GLU A 28 13.18 13.24 -19.79
C GLU A 28 13.72 14.67 -19.62
N ARG A 29 12.88 15.64 -19.23
CA ARG A 29 13.26 17.04 -18.96
C ARG A 29 12.43 17.58 -17.80
N TYR A 30 13.06 18.31 -16.87
CA TYR A 30 12.34 19.07 -15.85
C TYR A 30 12.72 20.53 -15.99
N GLU A 31 11.76 21.39 -16.31
CA GLU A 31 11.90 22.80 -16.00
C GLU A 31 10.57 23.32 -15.46
N PHE A 32 10.57 23.45 -14.13
CA PHE A 32 9.60 24.14 -13.26
C PHE A 32 8.40 23.31 -12.75
N ALA A 33 8.29 23.26 -11.41
CA ALA A 33 7.15 22.73 -10.68
C ALA A 33 6.39 23.90 -10.03
N THR A 34 5.06 23.89 -10.15
CA THR A 34 4.19 24.82 -9.44
C THR A 34 3.14 24.03 -8.67
N SER A 35 2.50 24.63 -7.68
CA SER A 35 1.38 23.99 -6.99
C SER A 35 0.18 24.91 -6.87
N ALA A 36 -1.01 24.32 -7.04
CA ALA A 36 -2.29 24.93 -6.70
C ALA A 36 -2.95 24.07 -5.62
N GLY A 37 -2.84 24.51 -4.36
CA GLY A 37 -3.25 23.70 -3.21
C GLY A 37 -2.39 22.45 -3.07
N ALA A 38 -3.02 21.28 -3.10
CA ALA A 38 -2.36 19.96 -3.06
C ALA A 38 -1.98 19.41 -4.45
N VAL A 39 -2.33 20.11 -5.54
CA VAL A 39 -1.98 19.68 -6.90
C VAL A 39 -0.58 20.19 -7.21
N GLU A 40 0.39 19.29 -7.36
CA GLU A 40 1.66 19.61 -8.00
C GLU A 40 1.48 19.51 -9.51
N MET A 41 1.78 20.60 -10.21
CA MET A 41 1.75 20.65 -11.67
C MET A 41 3.17 20.80 -12.17
N LEU A 42 3.60 19.80 -12.94
CA LEU A 42 4.87 19.81 -13.64
C LEU A 42 4.60 20.31 -15.05
N TRP A 43 5.45 21.21 -15.51
CA TRP A 43 5.41 21.68 -16.89
C TRP A 43 6.84 21.74 -17.43
N GLU A 44 6.96 21.87 -18.74
CA GLU A 44 8.24 22.00 -19.42
C GLU A 44 8.12 23.01 -20.57
N ARG A 45 9.26 23.59 -20.94
CA ARG A 45 9.35 24.44 -22.13
C ARG A 45 9.65 23.58 -23.36
N THR A 46 8.85 23.72 -24.40
CA THR A 46 9.00 23.02 -25.68
C THR A 46 10.04 23.70 -26.57
N GLU A 47 10.63 22.96 -27.53
CA GLU A 47 11.64 23.48 -28.48
C GLU A 47 11.11 24.62 -29.36
N SER A 48 9.82 24.61 -29.67
CA SER A 48 9.07 25.68 -30.35
C SER A 48 8.91 26.96 -29.52
N GLY A 49 9.32 26.94 -28.24
CA GLY A 49 9.28 28.08 -27.34
C GLY A 49 8.02 28.19 -26.49
N GLY A 50 7.02 27.32 -26.69
CA GLY A 50 5.82 27.20 -25.85
C GLY A 50 6.05 26.37 -24.57
N TYR A 51 4.96 26.12 -23.85
CA TYR A 51 4.94 25.40 -22.58
C TYR A 51 3.95 24.24 -22.61
N ARG A 52 4.27 23.11 -22.00
CA ARG A 52 3.38 21.96 -21.92
C ARG A 52 3.35 21.42 -20.50
N PHE A 53 2.18 21.03 -20.02
CA PHE A 53 2.07 20.30 -18.76
C PHE A 53 2.53 18.84 -18.94
N VAL A 54 3.26 18.35 -17.95
CA VAL A 54 3.74 16.97 -17.86
C VAL A 54 2.88 16.17 -16.88
N GLU A 55 2.58 16.77 -15.71
CA GLU A 55 1.65 16.20 -14.72
C GLU A 55 0.77 17.32 -14.15
N PRO A 56 -0.50 17.04 -13.78
CA PRO A 56 -1.26 15.81 -13.99
C PRO A 56 -1.67 15.56 -15.46
N GLU A 57 -1.94 14.31 -15.84
CA GLU A 57 -2.26 13.88 -17.22
C GLU A 57 -3.40 14.68 -17.87
N GLY A 58 -4.41 15.07 -17.09
CA GLY A 58 -5.53 15.88 -17.60
C GLY A 58 -5.09 17.26 -18.12
N LEU A 59 -4.04 17.85 -17.53
CA LEU A 59 -3.43 19.07 -18.03
C LEU A 59 -2.45 18.79 -19.17
N ALA A 60 -1.72 17.66 -19.12
CA ALA A 60 -0.81 17.26 -20.19
C ALA A 60 -1.55 17.05 -21.54
N ALA A 61 -2.79 16.59 -21.49
CA ALA A 61 -3.65 16.42 -22.67
C ALA A 61 -3.97 17.73 -23.40
N LYS A 62 -3.80 18.91 -22.76
CA LYS A 62 -4.02 20.22 -23.40
C LYS A 62 -2.95 20.56 -24.45
N GLY A 63 -1.86 19.80 -24.50
CA GLY A 63 -0.79 20.03 -25.47
C GLY A 63 0.04 21.27 -25.14
N GLU A 64 0.62 21.87 -26.17
CA GLU A 64 1.47 23.05 -26.03
C GLU A 64 0.65 24.34 -25.93
N LEU A 65 1.03 25.19 -24.99
CA LEU A 65 0.41 26.46 -24.62
C LEU A 65 1.41 27.60 -24.85
N SER A 66 0.89 28.80 -25.17
CA SER A 66 1.68 30.03 -25.09
C SER A 66 1.99 30.39 -23.64
N ALA A 67 2.90 31.35 -23.41
CA ALA A 67 3.16 31.90 -22.07
C ALA A 67 1.88 32.40 -21.39
N ASP A 68 1.07 33.16 -22.13
CA ASP A 68 -0.22 33.68 -21.62
C ASP A 68 -1.22 32.55 -21.36
N GLY A 69 -1.23 31.53 -22.23
CA GLY A 69 -2.08 30.35 -22.05
C GLY A 69 -1.72 29.53 -20.81
N LEU A 70 -0.42 29.37 -20.52
CA LEU A 70 0.06 28.72 -19.30
C LEU A 70 -0.37 29.51 -18.06
N LEU A 71 -0.16 30.83 -18.06
CA LEU A 71 -0.54 31.70 -16.94
C LEU A 71 -2.06 31.68 -16.70
N ALA A 72 -2.86 31.73 -17.77
CA ALA A 72 -4.31 31.65 -17.68
C ALA A 72 -4.78 30.31 -17.09
N GLU A 73 -4.15 29.19 -17.49
CA GLU A 73 -4.47 27.88 -16.93
C GLU A 73 -4.08 27.79 -15.44
N MET A 74 -2.90 28.26 -15.06
CA MET A 74 -2.46 28.29 -13.66
C MET A 74 -3.41 29.12 -12.78
N ALA A 75 -3.87 30.28 -13.27
CA ALA A 75 -4.86 31.11 -12.60
C ALA A 75 -6.19 30.36 -12.45
N ALA A 76 -6.68 29.72 -13.51
CA ALA A 76 -7.91 28.93 -13.47
C ALA A 76 -7.84 27.77 -12.45
N GLN A 77 -6.71 27.08 -12.35
CA GLN A 77 -6.51 26.02 -11.36
C GLN A 77 -6.49 26.55 -9.93
N ARG A 78 -5.86 27.71 -9.70
CA ARG A 78 -5.86 28.39 -8.40
C ARG A 78 -7.27 28.82 -8.01
N ASP A 79 -7.99 29.48 -8.91
CA ASP A 79 -9.35 29.96 -8.65
C ASP A 79 -10.30 28.80 -8.37
N ALA A 80 -10.17 27.70 -9.11
CA ALA A 80 -10.94 26.47 -8.85
C ALA A 80 -10.63 25.84 -7.48
N TRP A 81 -9.38 25.96 -7.00
CA TRP A 81 -9.03 25.54 -5.64
C TRP A 81 -9.65 26.46 -4.60
N ASP A 82 -9.51 27.77 -4.78
CA ASP A 82 -9.96 28.79 -3.82
C ASP A 82 -11.49 28.89 -3.73
N ALA A 83 -12.21 28.51 -4.79
CA ALA A 83 -13.68 28.41 -4.80
C ALA A 83 -14.24 27.30 -3.88
N ARG A 84 -13.40 26.38 -3.40
CA ARG A 84 -13.84 25.28 -2.52
C ARG A 84 -14.15 25.78 -1.09
N PRO A 85 -15.10 25.15 -0.39
CA PRO A 85 -15.33 25.41 1.04
C PRO A 85 -14.02 25.33 1.85
N GLU A 86 -13.87 26.18 2.87
CA GLU A 86 -12.64 26.22 3.68
C GLU A 86 -12.31 24.88 4.32
N ALA A 87 -13.33 24.16 4.80
CA ALA A 87 -13.17 22.82 5.37
C ALA A 87 -12.57 21.84 4.35
N ASP A 88 -13.08 21.83 3.12
CA ASP A 88 -12.58 20.99 2.04
C ASP A 88 -11.12 21.32 1.71
N ARG A 89 -10.78 22.61 1.57
CA ARG A 89 -9.39 23.03 1.29
C ARG A 89 -8.42 22.56 2.37
N LYS A 90 -8.79 22.74 3.64
CA LYS A 90 -7.96 22.30 4.78
C LYS A 90 -7.82 20.78 4.83
N LEU A 91 -8.92 20.05 4.66
CA LEU A 91 -8.90 18.59 4.79
C LEU A 91 -8.19 17.91 3.62
N LEU A 92 -8.50 18.33 2.39
CA LEU A 92 -7.84 17.82 1.18
C LEU A 92 -6.35 18.22 1.17
N GLY A 93 -6.02 19.44 1.58
CA GLY A 93 -4.65 19.90 1.78
C GLY A 93 -3.89 19.09 2.83
N PHE A 94 -4.51 18.81 3.98
CA PHE A 94 -3.91 18.01 5.06
C PHE A 94 -3.52 16.60 4.59
N PHE A 95 -4.38 15.94 3.82
CA PHE A 95 -4.09 14.60 3.28
C PHE A 95 -3.25 14.64 1.99
N ASN A 96 -2.88 15.84 1.51
CA ASN A 96 -2.22 16.07 0.23
C ASN A 96 -2.95 15.33 -0.92
N ILE A 97 -4.25 15.59 -1.03
CA ILE A 97 -5.15 15.04 -2.05
C ILE A 97 -5.95 16.16 -2.73
N THR A 98 -6.40 15.89 -3.95
CA THR A 98 -7.00 16.90 -4.84
C THR A 98 -8.50 16.69 -5.07
N SER A 99 -9.02 15.52 -4.69
CA SER A 99 -10.39 15.09 -4.89
C SER A 99 -10.83 14.16 -3.77
N TRP A 100 -12.13 14.17 -3.46
CA TRP A 100 -12.75 13.24 -2.53
C TRP A 100 -12.63 11.78 -2.99
N LEU A 101 -12.52 11.50 -4.30
CA LEU A 101 -12.22 10.15 -4.77
C LEU A 101 -10.85 9.67 -4.25
N ASN A 102 -9.87 10.57 -4.15
CA ASN A 102 -8.54 10.25 -3.63
C ASN A 102 -8.55 9.97 -2.13
N PHE A 103 -9.58 10.41 -1.41
CA PHE A 103 -9.78 10.04 -0.01
C PHE A 103 -9.99 8.53 0.16
N GLY A 104 -10.55 7.84 -0.83
CA GLY A 104 -10.65 6.37 -0.82
C GLY A 104 -9.29 5.69 -0.65
N TRP A 105 -8.25 6.21 -1.31
CA TRP A 105 -6.88 5.70 -1.16
C TRP A 105 -6.30 6.00 0.23
N VAL A 106 -6.56 7.19 0.77
CA VAL A 106 -6.19 7.54 2.14
C VAL A 106 -6.85 6.60 3.15
N ALA A 107 -8.14 6.29 2.96
CA ALA A 107 -8.88 5.35 3.80
C ALA A 107 -8.27 3.93 3.76
N VAL A 108 -7.77 3.48 2.60
CA VAL A 108 -7.01 2.21 2.50
C VAL A 108 -5.74 2.28 3.35
N GLY A 109 -4.98 3.38 3.27
CA GLY A 109 -3.80 3.58 4.12
C GLY A 109 -4.12 3.57 5.62
N LEU A 110 -5.18 4.27 6.01
CA LEU A 110 -5.66 4.32 7.41
C LEU A 110 -6.14 2.96 7.90
N ALA A 111 -6.88 2.21 7.08
CA ALA A 111 -7.29 0.85 7.41
C ALA A 111 -6.08 -0.07 7.64
N GLY A 112 -5.05 0.08 6.80
CA GLY A 112 -3.78 -0.60 6.96
C GLY A 112 -3.10 -0.25 8.30
N GLN A 113 -3.05 1.03 8.65
CA GLN A 113 -2.49 1.51 9.91
C GLN A 113 -3.26 0.99 11.13
N ILE A 114 -4.59 0.97 11.06
CA ILE A 114 -5.46 0.43 12.13
C ILE A 114 -5.19 -1.06 12.31
N ALA A 115 -5.03 -1.84 11.24
CA ALA A 115 -4.67 -3.25 11.34
C ALA A 115 -3.28 -3.45 11.97
N PHE A 116 -2.29 -2.62 11.60
CA PHE A 116 -0.95 -2.63 12.17
C PHE A 116 -0.87 -2.22 13.64
N PHE A 117 -1.76 -1.34 14.09
CA PHE A 117 -1.92 -1.02 15.50
C PHE A 117 -2.66 -2.15 16.24
N GLY A 118 -3.78 -2.59 15.68
CA GLY A 118 -4.63 -3.63 16.23
C GLY A 118 -3.89 -4.94 16.47
N ARG A 119 -2.94 -5.33 15.60
CA ARG A 119 -2.13 -6.54 15.82
C ARG A 119 -1.35 -6.48 17.15
N MET A 120 -0.79 -5.32 17.50
CA MET A 120 -0.01 -5.15 18.74
C MET A 120 -0.94 -5.18 19.94
N MET A 121 -2.11 -4.56 19.82
CA MET A 121 -3.13 -4.61 20.86
C MET A 121 -3.61 -6.04 21.11
N VAL A 122 -3.89 -6.80 20.06
CA VAL A 122 -4.27 -8.23 20.15
C VAL A 122 -3.15 -9.06 20.78
N GLN A 123 -1.90 -8.88 20.35
CA GLN A 123 -0.77 -9.60 20.92
C GLN A 123 -0.59 -9.28 22.41
N TRP A 124 -0.68 -8.00 22.79
CA TRP A 124 -0.57 -7.56 24.16
C TRP A 124 -1.68 -8.16 25.04
N VAL A 125 -2.94 -8.04 24.64
CA VAL A 125 -4.09 -8.59 25.39
C VAL A 125 -3.97 -10.10 25.57
N VAL A 126 -3.58 -10.84 24.52
CA VAL A 126 -3.42 -12.30 24.61
C VAL A 126 -2.22 -12.69 25.47
N SER A 127 -1.12 -11.95 25.40
CA SER A 127 0.07 -12.23 26.20
C SER A 127 -0.16 -11.94 27.68
N GLU A 128 -0.85 -10.84 27.99
CA GLU A 128 -1.23 -10.49 29.36
C GLU A 128 -2.19 -11.53 29.95
N SER A 129 -3.21 -11.92 29.19
CA SER A 129 -4.16 -12.96 29.61
C SER A 129 -3.49 -14.31 29.90
N ARG A 130 -2.36 -14.60 29.25
CA ARG A 130 -1.62 -15.86 29.42
C ARG A 130 -0.39 -15.73 30.31
N ARG A 131 -0.01 -14.50 30.69
CA ARG A 131 1.24 -14.16 31.40
C ARG A 131 2.50 -14.71 30.72
N GLU A 132 2.46 -14.81 29.40
CA GLU A 132 3.53 -15.37 28.57
C GLU A 132 3.67 -14.55 27.29
N SER A 133 4.89 -14.43 26.76
CA SER A 133 5.14 -13.76 25.48
C SER A 133 4.69 -14.64 24.31
N VAL A 134 3.43 -14.50 23.90
CA VAL A 134 2.81 -15.33 22.86
C VAL A 134 2.32 -14.46 21.70
N VAL A 135 2.62 -14.89 20.47
CA VAL A 135 2.11 -14.24 19.25
C VAL A 135 0.89 -15.00 18.74
N PRO A 136 -0.33 -14.46 18.87
CA PRO A 136 -1.54 -15.14 18.42
C PRO A 136 -1.63 -15.22 16.89
N GLU A 137 -2.37 -16.18 16.35
CA GLU A 137 -2.58 -16.30 14.89
C GLU A 137 -3.19 -15.03 14.28
N LEU A 138 -4.10 -14.38 15.00
CA LEU A 138 -4.76 -13.14 14.56
C LEU A 138 -3.76 -12.00 14.33
N PHE A 139 -2.62 -12.00 15.05
CA PHE A 139 -1.52 -11.06 14.80
C PHE A 139 -1.02 -11.16 13.35
N TRP A 140 -0.87 -12.38 12.84
CA TRP A 140 -0.35 -12.61 11.49
C TRP A 140 -1.37 -12.24 10.42
N TRP A 141 -2.66 -12.48 10.66
CA TRP A 141 -3.73 -12.04 9.75
C TRP A 141 -3.84 -10.52 9.67
N LEU A 142 -3.84 -9.84 10.82
CA LEU A 142 -3.85 -8.37 10.86
C LEU A 142 -2.59 -7.77 10.22
N SER A 143 -1.42 -8.39 10.43
CA SER A 143 -0.18 -7.97 9.78
C SER A 143 -0.25 -8.13 8.26
N PHE A 144 -0.78 -9.26 7.78
CA PHE A 144 -0.92 -9.51 6.35
C PHE A 144 -1.89 -8.53 5.68
N ALA A 145 -3.09 -8.37 6.25
CA ALA A 145 -4.08 -7.42 5.74
C ALA A 145 -3.56 -5.98 5.78
N GLY A 146 -2.98 -5.57 6.92
CA GLY A 146 -2.38 -4.24 7.06
C GLY A 146 -1.23 -3.99 6.08
N GLY A 147 -0.37 -4.99 5.88
CA GLY A 147 0.74 -4.94 4.93
C GLY A 147 0.27 -4.78 3.49
N VAL A 148 -0.78 -5.49 3.08
CA VAL A 148 -1.37 -5.36 1.74
C VAL A 148 -1.98 -3.98 1.55
N CYS A 149 -2.77 -3.50 2.51
CA CYS A 149 -3.37 -2.17 2.46
C CYS A 149 -2.30 -1.07 2.36
N LEU A 150 -1.27 -1.11 3.22
CA LEU A 150 -0.19 -0.12 3.20
C LEU A 150 0.68 -0.25 1.94
N PHE A 151 0.95 -1.46 1.45
CA PHE A 151 1.66 -1.66 0.18
C PHE A 151 0.90 -0.97 -0.96
N THR A 152 -0.39 -1.24 -1.11
CA THR A 152 -1.23 -0.61 -2.13
C THR A 152 -1.26 0.92 -1.97
N TYR A 153 -1.37 1.41 -0.74
CA TYR A 153 -1.32 2.84 -0.46
C TYR A 153 0.01 3.49 -0.86
N PHE A 154 1.15 2.88 -0.54
CA PHE A 154 2.47 3.43 -0.89
C PHE A 154 2.77 3.35 -2.39
N VAL A 155 2.27 2.32 -3.08
CA VAL A 155 2.28 2.30 -4.55
C VAL A 155 1.52 3.51 -5.09
N TRP A 156 0.33 3.79 -4.58
CA TRP A 156 -0.46 4.96 -4.99
C TRP A 156 0.23 6.29 -4.67
N ARG A 157 0.87 6.41 -3.49
CA ARG A 157 1.66 7.59 -3.11
C ARG A 157 2.98 7.73 -3.86
N LYS A 158 3.36 6.75 -4.69
CA LYS A 158 4.68 6.66 -5.34
C LYS A 158 5.83 6.74 -4.31
N ASP A 159 5.67 6.11 -3.15
CA ASP A 159 6.67 6.07 -2.08
C ASP A 159 7.51 4.79 -2.16
N PHE A 160 8.76 4.97 -2.56
CA PHE A 160 9.73 3.88 -2.73
C PHE A 160 10.04 3.15 -1.42
N VAL A 161 10.23 3.91 -0.34
CA VAL A 161 10.64 3.35 0.96
C VAL A 161 9.48 2.55 1.56
N GLY A 162 8.26 3.09 1.46
CA GLY A 162 7.05 2.41 1.90
C GLY A 162 6.82 1.09 1.15
N VAL A 163 6.98 1.10 -0.17
CA VAL A 163 6.80 -0.10 -1.00
C VAL A 163 7.83 -1.18 -0.67
N LEU A 164 9.10 -0.82 -0.52
CA LEU A 164 10.15 -1.77 -0.11
C LEU A 164 9.86 -2.43 1.25
N GLY A 165 9.48 -1.60 2.23
CA GLY A 165 9.18 -2.07 3.58
C GLY A 165 7.98 -3.03 3.60
N GLN A 166 6.87 -2.63 2.98
CA GLN A 166 5.65 -3.44 2.99
C GLN A 166 5.75 -4.71 2.12
N SER A 167 6.49 -4.67 1.00
CA SER A 167 6.73 -5.88 0.18
C SER A 167 7.36 -7.01 1.00
N THR A 168 8.38 -6.66 1.78
CA THR A 168 9.09 -7.62 2.64
C THR A 168 8.16 -8.15 3.74
N GLY A 169 7.42 -7.25 4.39
CA GLY A 169 6.45 -7.60 5.43
C GLY A 169 5.38 -8.58 4.95
N VAL A 170 4.69 -8.24 3.86
CA VAL A 170 3.59 -9.05 3.30
C VAL A 170 4.02 -10.50 3.04
N VAL A 171 5.20 -10.71 2.45
CA VAL A 171 5.69 -12.07 2.15
C VAL A 171 6.04 -12.84 3.42
N ILE A 172 6.63 -12.19 4.42
CA ILE A 172 6.92 -12.82 5.71
C ILE A 172 5.61 -13.22 6.41
N TYR A 173 4.60 -12.34 6.42
CA TYR A 173 3.32 -12.61 7.06
C TYR A 173 2.57 -13.76 6.37
N ALA A 174 2.52 -13.75 5.03
CA ALA A 174 1.93 -14.84 4.24
C ALA A 174 2.63 -16.18 4.50
N ARG A 175 3.97 -16.17 4.57
CA ARG A 175 4.76 -17.36 4.88
C ARG A 175 4.41 -17.89 6.27
N ASN A 176 4.32 -17.03 7.28
CA ASN A 176 4.03 -17.44 8.65
C ASN A 176 2.61 -17.99 8.79
N LEU A 177 1.61 -17.37 8.16
CA LEU A 177 0.24 -17.90 8.08
C LEU A 177 0.21 -19.31 7.47
N ARG A 178 0.94 -19.52 6.36
CA ARG A 178 1.04 -20.83 5.71
C ARG A 178 1.69 -21.88 6.62
N LEU A 179 2.70 -21.50 7.42
CA LEU A 179 3.35 -22.41 8.37
C LEU A 179 2.41 -22.83 9.49
N ILE A 180 1.65 -21.88 10.06
CA ILE A 180 0.64 -22.15 11.10
C ILE A 180 -0.41 -23.14 10.58
N GLN A 181 -0.97 -22.89 9.39
CA GLN A 181 -1.95 -23.79 8.77
C GLN A 181 -1.39 -25.20 8.51
N LYS A 182 -0.11 -25.29 8.10
CA LYS A 182 0.55 -26.58 7.89
C LYS A 182 0.75 -27.34 9.20
N GLN A 183 1.09 -26.66 10.28
CA GLN A 183 1.23 -27.27 11.61
C GLN A 183 -0.11 -27.80 12.11
N LYS A 184 -1.19 -27.00 12.02
CA LYS A 184 -2.54 -27.44 12.37
C LYS A 184 -2.98 -28.70 11.61
N ARG A 185 -2.74 -28.75 10.30
CA ARG A 185 -3.07 -29.92 9.48
C ARG A 185 -2.27 -31.17 9.87
N ARG A 186 -1.02 -31.01 10.32
CA ARG A 186 -0.21 -32.13 10.80
C ARG A 186 -0.68 -32.65 12.14
N ALA A 187 -1.06 -31.75 13.06
CA ALA A 187 -1.62 -32.13 14.36
C ALA A 187 -2.93 -32.91 14.18
N MET A 188 -3.88 -32.37 13.40
CA MET A 188 -5.15 -33.06 13.12
C MET A 188 -4.95 -34.43 12.46
N LYS A 189 -3.95 -34.57 11.58
CA LYS A 189 -3.64 -35.87 10.97
C LYS A 189 -3.10 -36.87 12.01
N ALA A 190 -2.19 -36.43 12.88
CA ALA A 190 -1.62 -37.30 13.91
C ALA A 190 -2.69 -37.77 14.91
N GLU A 191 -3.62 -36.89 15.29
CA GLU A 191 -4.78 -37.23 16.13
C GLU A 191 -5.68 -38.27 15.45
N ALA A 192 -6.03 -38.06 14.17
CA ALA A 192 -6.87 -38.98 13.42
C ALA A 192 -6.20 -40.35 13.16
N ASP A 193 -4.87 -40.38 12.98
CA ASP A 193 -4.13 -41.64 12.81
C ASP A 193 -4.07 -42.40 14.15
N GLY A 194 -3.86 -41.71 15.28
CA GLY A 194 -3.89 -42.32 16.62
C GLY A 194 -5.26 -42.85 17.04
N GLU A 195 -6.35 -42.16 16.69
CA GLU A 195 -7.73 -42.65 16.91
C GLU A 195 -8.01 -43.95 16.14
N LYS A 196 -7.49 -44.07 14.91
CA LYS A 196 -7.64 -45.29 14.10
C LYS A 196 -6.86 -46.47 14.66
N GLU A 197 -5.64 -46.24 15.14
CA GLU A 197 -4.83 -47.26 15.80
C GLU A 197 -5.51 -47.76 17.08
N GLY A 198 -5.97 -46.84 17.94
CA GLY A 198 -6.70 -47.22 19.16
C GLY A 198 -8.00 -47.98 18.91
N GLN A 199 -8.74 -47.65 17.84
CA GLN A 199 -9.93 -48.42 17.43
C GLN A 199 -9.59 -49.80 16.87
N ALA A 200 -8.45 -49.94 16.17
CA ALA A 200 -8.00 -51.22 15.64
C ALA A 200 -7.57 -52.17 16.78
N ASP A 201 -6.81 -51.66 17.76
CA ASP A 201 -6.38 -52.43 18.93
C ASP A 201 -7.57 -52.87 19.79
N ALA A 202 -8.55 -51.98 20.02
CA ALA A 202 -9.77 -52.32 20.76
C ALA A 202 -10.62 -53.40 20.08
N ARG A 203 -10.63 -53.44 18.74
CA ARG A 203 -11.30 -54.50 17.96
C ARG A 203 -10.55 -55.83 17.96
N ALA A 204 -9.23 -55.81 18.11
CA ALA A 204 -8.42 -57.02 18.17
C ALA A 204 -8.47 -57.69 19.56
N ALA A 205 -8.83 -56.93 20.61
CA ALA A 205 -8.87 -57.39 22.00
C ALA A 205 -10.24 -57.91 22.48
N GLY A 206 -11.30 -57.78 21.67
CA GLY A 206 -12.67 -58.24 21.98
C GLY A 206 -13.11 -59.37 21.07
#